data_AF-A0A420YRT4-F1
#
_entry.id   AF-A0A420YRT4-F1
#
_cell.length_a   1.000
_cell.length_b   1.000
_cell.length_c   1.000
_cell.angle_alpha   90.00
_cell.angle_beta   90.00
_cell.angle_gamma   90.00
#
_symmetry.space_group_name_H-M   'P 1'
#
loop_
_entity.id
_entity.type
_entity.pdbx_description
1 polymer ?
#
loop_
_entity_poly.entity_id
_entity_poly.type
_entity_poly.pdbx_seq_one_letter_code
_entity_poly.pdbx_strand_id
1 'polypeptide(L)'
;MKQALNFWNQLSLINRIVIGMIIGILLGIFVPQAAAVGTIGTVFVSALKAIAPLLVFFIVLSALAQHKEGHETNMKSIVILYLFGTFAAALVGVLVSFAFPITLTLTDTVSEIKAPEGIASVLQTLILKLVDNPVNALMSGNYIGILSWAVV
;
A
#
# COMPACT_ATOMS: atom_id res chain seq x y z
N MET A 1 7.10 23.49 -28.50
CA MET A 1 6.51 23.21 -27.16
C MET A 1 5.05 22.73 -27.20
N LYS A 2 4.14 23.36 -27.96
CA LYS A 2 2.71 22.93 -28.01
C LYS A 2 2.48 21.52 -28.60
N GLN A 3 3.27 21.11 -29.58
CA GLN A 3 3.15 19.77 -30.20
C GLN A 3 3.54 18.63 -29.26
N ALA A 4 4.60 18.80 -28.45
CA ALA A 4 5.03 17.77 -27.49
C ALA A 4 4.02 17.56 -26.36
N LEU A 5 3.41 18.65 -25.87
CA LEU A 5 2.35 18.59 -24.86
C LEU A 5 1.06 17.97 -25.41
N ASN A 6 0.70 18.25 -26.67
CA ASN A 6 -0.45 17.62 -27.32
C ASN A 6 -0.22 16.12 -27.53
N PHE A 7 0.99 15.71 -27.93
CA PHE A 7 1.34 14.29 -28.05
C PHE A 7 1.30 13.58 -26.69
N TRP A 8 1.83 14.22 -25.64
CA TRP A 8 1.73 13.72 -24.28
C TRP A 8 0.29 13.54 -23.83
N ASN A 9 -0.60 14.48 -24.17
CA ASN A 9 -2.01 14.43 -23.81
C ASN A 9 -2.83 13.41 -24.61
N GLN A 10 -2.32 12.92 -25.74
CA GLN A 10 -2.96 11.86 -26.54
C GLN A 10 -2.58 10.44 -26.09
N LEU A 11 -1.50 10.28 -25.31
CA LEU A 11 -1.09 8.98 -24.78
C LEU A 11 -2.02 8.51 -23.65
N SER A 12 -2.27 7.20 -23.58
CA SER A 12 -3.00 6.60 -22.46
C SER A 12 -2.27 6.83 -21.14
N LEU A 13 -3.02 6.92 -20.04
CA LEU A 13 -2.45 7.14 -18.70
C LEU A 13 -1.43 6.04 -18.34
N ILE A 14 -1.72 4.78 -18.69
CA ILE A 14 -0.84 3.65 -18.43
C ILE A 14 0.53 3.85 -19.12
N ASN A 15 0.54 4.29 -20.38
CA ASN A 15 1.77 4.51 -21.13
C ASN A 15 2.59 5.66 -20.52
N ARG A 16 1.92 6.71 -20.03
CA ARG A 16 2.60 7.82 -19.33
C ARG A 16 3.28 7.35 -18.04
N ILE A 17 2.62 6.49 -17.26
CA ILE A 17 3.19 5.92 -16.02
C ILE A 17 4.42 5.07 -16.35
N VAL A 18 4.33 4.19 -17.36
CA VAL A 18 5.46 3.34 -17.76
C VAL A 18 6.64 4.19 -18.25
N ILE A 19 6.40 5.18 -19.11
CA ILE A 19 7.46 6.08 -19.59
C ILE A 19 8.07 6.86 -18.41
N GLY A 20 7.25 7.38 -17.50
CA GLY A 20 7.72 8.08 -16.31
C GLY A 20 8.56 7.19 -15.38
N MET A 21 8.17 5.92 -15.22
CA MET A 21 8.93 4.94 -14.44
C MET A 21 10.29 4.66 -15.06
N ILE A 22 10.36 4.44 -16.37
CA ILE A 22 11.62 4.22 -17.09
C ILE A 22 12.54 5.44 -16.94
N ILE A 23 12.01 6.65 -17.13
CA ILE A 23 12.77 7.89 -16.93
C ILE A 23 13.27 8.00 -15.49
N GLY A 24 12.43 7.69 -14.50
CA GLY A 24 12.80 7.70 -13.08
C GLY A 24 13.94 6.73 -12.75
N ILE A 25 13.90 5.52 -13.31
CA ILE A 25 14.97 4.52 -13.17
C ILE A 25 16.28 5.04 -13.77
N LEU A 26 16.23 5.59 -15.00
CA LEU A 26 17.41 6.15 -15.66
C LEU A 26 18.01 7.31 -14.85
N LEU A 27 17.16 8.23 -14.35
CA LEU A 27 17.62 9.34 -13.50
C LEU A 27 18.26 8.83 -12.20
N GLY A 28 17.70 7.80 -11.56
CA GLY A 28 18.25 7.21 -10.34
C GLY A 28 19.64 6.58 -10.55
N ILE A 29 19.90 6.00 -11.73
CA ILE A 29 21.20 5.40 -12.07
C ILE A 29 22.22 6.45 -12.47
N PHE A 30 21.85 7.38 -13.37
CA PHE A 30 22.81 8.31 -13.98
C PHE A 30 23.03 9.60 -13.18
N VAL A 31 22.05 10.04 -12.39
CA VAL A 31 22.11 11.31 -11.65
C VAL A 31 21.61 11.14 -10.21
N PRO A 32 22.27 10.30 -9.38
CA PRO A 32 21.82 10.00 -8.03
C PRO A 32 21.86 11.23 -7.09
N GLN A 33 22.59 12.28 -7.45
CA GLN A 33 22.70 13.52 -6.67
C GLN A 33 21.49 14.46 -6.82
N ALA A 34 20.57 14.18 -7.75
CA ALA A 34 19.38 14.98 -7.99
C ALA A 34 18.26 14.74 -6.95
N ALA A 35 18.58 14.89 -5.65
CA ALA A 35 17.66 14.64 -4.54
C ALA A 35 16.36 15.46 -4.62
N ALA A 36 16.38 16.62 -5.27
CA ALA A 36 15.22 17.47 -5.52
C ALA A 36 14.11 16.75 -6.33
N VAL A 37 14.47 15.82 -7.21
CA VAL A 37 13.50 15.03 -7.98
C VAL A 37 12.76 14.04 -7.07
N GLY A 38 13.46 13.47 -6.08
CA GLY A 38 12.85 12.59 -5.07
C GLY A 38 11.79 13.29 -4.23
N THR A 39 11.97 14.58 -3.92
CA THR A 39 10.99 15.39 -3.18
C THR A 39 9.64 15.43 -3.89
N ILE A 40 9.61 15.51 -5.22
CA ILE A 40 8.36 15.50 -6.00
C ILE A 40 7.62 14.17 -5.79
N GLY A 41 8.35 13.05 -5.79
CA GLY A 41 7.80 11.73 -5.48
C GLY A 41 7.23 11.65 -4.06
N THR A 42 7.94 12.20 -3.08
CA THR A 42 7.48 12.26 -1.68
C THR A 42 6.20 13.08 -1.54
N VAL A 43 6.11 14.23 -2.22
CA VAL A 43 4.90 15.05 -2.26
C VAL A 43 3.75 14.26 -2.89
N PHE A 44 3.98 13.56 -3.99
CA PHE A 44 2.98 12.72 -4.65
C PHE A 44 2.45 11.61 -3.73
N VAL A 45 3.34 10.83 -3.10
CA VAL A 45 2.94 9.76 -2.17
C VAL A 45 2.23 10.33 -0.95
N SER A 46 2.68 11.46 -0.42
CA SER A 46 2.05 12.12 0.73
C SER A 46 0.64 12.62 0.39
N ALA A 47 0.45 13.21 -0.79
CA ALA A 47 -0.86 13.64 -1.27
C ALA A 47 -1.83 12.44 -1.44
N LEU A 48 -1.36 11.34 -2.03
CA LEU A 48 -2.15 10.10 -2.13
C LEU A 48 -2.51 9.52 -0.76
N LYS A 49 -1.56 9.50 0.18
CA LYS A 49 -1.79 9.01 1.55
C LYS A 49 -2.75 9.90 2.32
N ALA A 50 -2.73 11.22 2.12
CA ALA A 50 -3.59 12.16 2.83
C ALA A 50 -5.08 11.93 2.53
N ILE A 51 -5.42 11.57 1.29
CA ILE A 51 -6.81 11.36 0.87
C ILE A 51 -7.32 9.93 1.11
N ALA A 52 -6.43 8.95 1.20
CA ALA A 52 -6.79 7.54 1.29
C ALA A 52 -7.67 7.17 2.50
N PRO A 53 -7.38 7.58 3.76
CA PRO A 53 -8.23 7.29 4.92
C PRO A 53 -9.67 7.79 4.76
N LEU A 54 -9.83 9.00 4.24
CA LEU A 54 -11.13 9.61 4.00
C LEU A 54 -11.91 8.87 2.92
N LEU A 55 -11.25 8.56 1.79
CA LEU A 55 -11.87 7.80 0.70
C LEU A 55 -12.35 6.44 1.19
N VAL A 56 -11.52 5.68 1.90
CA VAL A 56 -11.90 4.36 2.41
C VAL A 56 -13.11 4.46 3.33
N PHE A 57 -13.12 5.41 4.26
CA PHE A 57 -14.25 5.61 5.19
C PHE A 57 -15.57 5.85 4.45
N PHE A 58 -15.61 6.86 3.57
CA PHE A 58 -16.84 7.23 2.87
C PHE A 58 -17.26 6.20 1.82
N ILE A 59 -16.32 5.57 1.11
CA ILE A 59 -16.64 4.55 0.11
C ILE A 59 -17.28 3.34 0.79
N VAL A 60 -16.74 2.89 1.92
CA VAL A 60 -17.27 1.72 2.64
C VAL A 60 -18.64 2.05 3.23
N LEU A 61 -18.78 3.18 3.93
CA LEU A 61 -20.07 3.65 4.44
C LEU A 61 -21.13 3.73 3.33
N SER A 62 -20.79 4.37 2.21
CA SER A 62 -21.69 4.57 1.08
C SER A 62 -22.06 3.25 0.40
N ALA A 63 -21.11 2.33 0.25
CA ALA A 63 -21.35 1.02 -0.34
C ALA A 63 -22.26 0.15 0.54
N LEU A 64 -22.08 0.19 1.86
CA LEU A 64 -22.93 -0.52 2.82
C LEU A 64 -24.34 0.07 2.89
N ALA A 65 -24.46 1.41 2.93
CA ALA A 65 -25.76 2.07 2.93
C ALA A 65 -26.59 1.83 1.65
N GLN A 66 -25.92 1.60 0.52
CA GLN A 66 -26.56 1.27 -0.76
C GLN A 66 -26.77 -0.23 -0.97
N HIS A 67 -26.24 -1.09 -0.10
CA HIS A 67 -26.36 -2.53 -0.23
C HIS A 67 -27.81 -2.96 0.05
N LYS A 68 -28.48 -3.53 -0.94
CA LYS A 68 -29.85 -4.05 -0.80
C LYS A 68 -29.81 -5.49 -0.31
N GLU A 69 -30.64 -5.80 0.69
CA GLU A 69 -30.82 -7.15 1.20
C GLU A 69 -31.24 -8.12 0.06
N GLY A 70 -30.60 -9.28 -0.01
CA GLY A 70 -30.89 -10.33 -1.01
C GLY A 70 -29.92 -10.44 -2.18
N HIS A 71 -28.92 -9.56 -2.29
CA HIS A 71 -27.80 -9.75 -3.22
C HIS A 71 -26.72 -10.65 -2.61
N GLU A 72 -26.43 -11.78 -3.25
CA GLU A 72 -25.33 -12.65 -2.80
C GLU A 72 -23.98 -11.93 -2.90
N THR A 73 -23.26 -11.90 -1.77
CA THR A 73 -21.87 -11.45 -1.74
C THR A 73 -20.95 -12.65 -1.93
N ASN A 74 -20.01 -12.56 -2.88
CA ASN A 74 -19.03 -13.63 -3.14
C ASN A 74 -17.90 -13.69 -2.07
N MET A 75 -18.17 -13.23 -0.85
CA MET A 75 -17.15 -12.96 0.18
C MET A 75 -16.36 -14.22 0.54
N LYS A 76 -17.02 -15.39 0.64
CA LYS A 76 -16.36 -16.66 0.90
C LYS A 76 -15.30 -16.99 -0.15
N SER A 77 -15.64 -16.81 -1.44
CA SER A 77 -14.71 -17.07 -2.54
C SER A 77 -13.53 -16.09 -2.51
N ILE A 78 -13.81 -14.81 -2.26
CA ILE A 78 -12.77 -13.75 -2.16
C ILE A 78 -11.78 -14.07 -1.05
N VAL A 79 -12.26 -14.44 0.14
CA VAL A 79 -11.39 -14.77 1.29
C VAL A 79 -10.55 -16.01 1.01
N ILE A 80 -11.13 -17.06 0.40
CA ILE A 80 -10.39 -18.27 0.02
C ILE A 80 -9.29 -17.94 -1.01
N LEU A 81 -9.64 -17.16 -2.04
CA LEU A 81 -8.68 -16.72 -3.06
C LEU A 81 -7.55 -15.87 -2.44
N TYR A 82 -7.88 -15.00 -1.48
CA TYR A 82 -6.89 -14.17 -0.80
C TYR A 82 -5.92 -15.00 0.05
N LEU A 83 -6.43 -15.95 0.83
CA LEU A 83 -5.60 -16.85 1.65
C LEU A 83 -4.72 -17.73 0.77
N PHE A 84 -5.29 -18.35 -0.27
CA PHE A 84 -4.54 -19.19 -1.19
C PHE A 84 -3.48 -18.39 -1.96
N GLY A 85 -3.84 -17.22 -2.48
CA GLY A 85 -2.92 -16.35 -3.21
C GLY A 85 -1.76 -15.87 -2.35
N THR A 86 -2.04 -15.44 -1.11
CA THR A 86 -1.00 -15.00 -0.17
C THR A 86 -0.07 -16.15 0.23
N PHE A 87 -0.63 -17.33 0.51
CA PHE A 87 0.16 -18.52 0.82
C PHE A 87 1.03 -18.96 -0.35
N ALA A 88 0.47 -19.01 -1.57
CA ALA A 88 1.21 -19.36 -2.78
C ALA A 88 2.34 -18.35 -3.06
N ALA A 89 2.09 -17.06 -2.91
CA ALA A 89 3.10 -16.02 -3.06
C ALA A 89 4.24 -16.16 -2.03
N ALA A 90 3.90 -16.45 -0.77
CA ALA A 90 4.91 -16.71 0.27
C ALA A 90 5.75 -17.96 -0.05
N LEU A 91 5.13 -19.04 -0.51
CA LEU A 91 5.84 -20.26 -0.90
C LEU A 91 6.80 -20.00 -2.08
N VAL A 92 6.36 -19.26 -3.09
CA VAL A 92 7.23 -18.83 -4.21
C VAL A 92 8.39 -17.99 -3.70
N GLY A 93 8.14 -17.03 -2.81
CA GLY A 93 9.18 -16.19 -2.22
C GLY A 93 10.25 -17.00 -1.48
N VAL A 94 9.83 -17.99 -0.69
CA VAL A 94 10.75 -18.90 0.03
C VAL A 94 11.55 -19.76 -0.93
N LEU A 95 10.91 -20.35 -1.95
CA LEU A 95 11.62 -21.16 -2.97
C LEU A 95 12.66 -20.33 -3.73
N VAL A 96 12.32 -19.11 -4.15
CA VAL A 96 13.26 -18.21 -4.83
C VAL A 96 14.39 -17.80 -3.88
N SER A 97 14.09 -17.54 -2.60
CA SER A 97 15.09 -17.21 -1.60
C SER A 97 16.12 -18.34 -1.38
N PHE A 98 15.70 -19.60 -1.48
CA PHE A 98 16.62 -20.75 -1.43
C PHE A 98 17.36 -20.98 -2.75
N ALA A 99 16.72 -20.73 -3.90
CA ALA A 99 17.34 -20.86 -5.21
C ALA A 99 18.40 -19.78 -5.49
N PHE A 100 18.20 -18.56 -4.96
CA PHE A 100 19.10 -17.42 -5.12
C PHE A 100 19.40 -16.78 -3.75
N PRO A 101 20.33 -17.36 -2.97
CA PRO A 101 20.66 -16.83 -1.65
C PRO A 101 21.33 -15.45 -1.76
N ILE A 102 20.72 -14.44 -1.15
CA ILE A 102 21.29 -13.08 -1.05
C ILE A 102 21.98 -12.94 0.30
N THR A 103 23.30 -12.79 0.30
CA THR A 103 24.07 -12.51 1.53
C THR A 103 24.11 -11.01 1.78
N LEU A 104 23.45 -10.55 2.85
CA LEU A 104 23.61 -9.19 3.35
C LEU A 104 24.85 -9.14 4.25
N THR A 105 25.87 -8.39 3.84
CA THR A 105 27.00 -8.09 4.72
C THR A 105 26.52 -7.17 5.83
N LEU A 106 26.42 -7.69 7.05
CA LEU A 106 26.09 -6.89 8.23
C LEU A 106 27.22 -5.87 8.45
N THR A 107 26.92 -4.58 8.31
CA THR A 107 27.73 -3.52 8.90
C THR A 107 27.46 -3.48 10.40
N ASP A 108 28.52 -3.39 11.21
CA ASP A 108 28.56 -3.58 12.67
C ASP A 108 27.75 -2.57 13.54
N THR A 109 26.73 -1.90 13.01
CA THR A 109 26.05 -0.79 13.69
C THR A 109 24.55 -0.96 13.96
N VAL A 110 23.98 -2.14 13.73
CA VAL A 110 22.52 -2.33 13.86
C VAL A 110 22.16 -3.13 15.13
N SER A 111 22.47 -2.56 16.29
CA SER A 111 22.06 -3.11 17.60
C SER A 111 20.66 -2.66 18.04
N GLU A 112 19.94 -1.88 17.22
CA GLU A 112 18.65 -1.26 17.59
C GLU A 112 17.41 -1.87 16.91
N ILE A 113 17.55 -2.92 16.08
CA ILE A 113 16.35 -3.63 15.60
C ILE A 113 15.85 -4.51 16.73
N LYS A 114 14.91 -3.97 17.53
CA LYS A 114 14.12 -4.75 18.47
C LYS A 114 13.56 -5.97 17.72
N ALA A 115 13.77 -7.15 18.29
CA ALA A 115 13.22 -8.39 17.74
C ALA A 115 11.71 -8.23 17.50
N PRO A 116 11.16 -8.77 16.40
CA PRO A 116 9.73 -8.70 16.11
C PRO A 116 8.93 -9.13 17.34
N GLU A 117 7.89 -8.38 17.66
CA GLU A 117 7.04 -8.75 18.78
C GLU A 117 6.33 -10.09 18.52
N GLY A 118 6.03 -10.84 19.58
CA GLY A 118 5.35 -12.13 19.46
C GLY A 118 3.93 -12.00 18.88
N ILE A 119 3.39 -13.11 18.36
CA ILE A 119 2.04 -13.15 17.75
C ILE A 119 0.96 -12.59 18.70
N ALA A 120 1.09 -12.86 20.00
CA ALA A 120 0.15 -12.38 21.01
C ALA A 120 0.04 -10.85 21.05
N SER A 121 1.15 -10.10 20.93
CA SER A 121 1.11 -8.64 20.96
C SER A 121 0.57 -8.05 19.66
N VAL A 122 0.84 -8.70 18.52
CA VAL A 122 0.24 -8.33 17.23
C VAL A 122 -1.27 -8.45 17.30
N LEU A 123 -1.80 -9.59 17.78
CA LEU A 123 -3.24 -9.79 17.95
C LEU A 123 -3.85 -8.77 18.92
N GLN A 124 -3.20 -8.51 20.06
CA GLN A 124 -3.63 -7.48 21.00
C GLN A 124 -3.69 -6.11 20.32
N THR A 125 -2.68 -5.76 19.54
CA THR A 125 -2.63 -4.48 18.80
C THR A 125 -3.76 -4.37 17.78
N LEU A 126 -4.07 -5.44 17.04
CA LEU A 126 -5.18 -5.45 16.08
C LEU A 126 -6.53 -5.19 16.78
N ILE A 127 -6.77 -5.83 17.94
CA ILE A 127 -7.99 -5.61 18.73
C ILE A 127 -8.06 -4.17 19.23
N LEU A 128 -6.97 -3.63 19.79
CA LEU A 128 -6.94 -2.26 20.27
C LEU A 128 -7.13 -1.24 19.13
N LYS A 129 -6.61 -1.53 17.93
CA LYS A 129 -6.80 -0.69 16.73
C LYS A 129 -8.23 -0.75 16.18
N LEU A 130 -8.98 -1.82 16.45
CA LEU A 130 -10.38 -1.94 16.09
C LEU A 130 -11.27 -0.95 16.86
N VAL A 131 -10.98 -0.77 18.15
CA VAL A 131 -11.74 0.09 19.08
C VAL A 131 -11.16 1.50 19.24
N ASP A 132 -10.25 1.89 18.35
CA ASP A 132 -9.65 3.22 18.34
C ASP A 132 -10.73 4.31 18.10
N ASN A 133 -10.52 5.52 18.61
CA ASN A 133 -11.44 6.63 18.40
C ASN A 133 -11.54 6.96 16.89
N PRO A 134 -12.73 7.22 16.32
CA PRO A 134 -12.89 7.39 14.87
C PRO A 134 -12.10 8.58 14.31
N VAL A 135 -12.01 9.68 15.08
CA VAL A 135 -11.22 10.86 14.70
C VAL A 135 -9.74 10.53 14.71
N ASN A 136 -9.28 9.85 15.76
CA ASN A 136 -7.88 9.39 15.84
C ASN A 136 -7.55 8.38 14.73
N ALA A 137 -8.47 7.48 14.41
CA ALA A 137 -8.27 6.48 13.37
C ALA A 137 -8.10 7.10 11.98
N LEU A 138 -8.89 8.14 11.67
CA LEU A 138 -8.76 8.92 10.43
C LEU A 138 -7.45 9.72 10.38
N MET A 139 -7.07 10.39 11.48
CA MET A 139 -5.84 11.19 11.53
C MET A 139 -4.57 10.33 11.47
N SER A 140 -4.58 9.16 12.11
CA SER A 140 -3.42 8.26 12.19
C SER A 140 -3.33 7.25 11.03
N GLY A 141 -4.33 7.21 10.15
CA GLY A 141 -4.38 6.23 9.05
C GLY A 141 -4.59 4.78 9.53
N ASN A 142 -5.29 4.59 10.65
CA ASN A 142 -5.63 3.28 11.18
C ASN A 142 -6.80 2.66 10.36
N TYR A 143 -6.47 1.98 9.26
CA TYR A 143 -7.47 1.37 8.37
C TYR A 143 -8.38 0.35 9.06
N ILE A 144 -7.91 -0.36 10.08
CA ILE A 144 -8.74 -1.33 10.84
C ILE A 144 -9.84 -0.59 11.59
N GLY A 145 -9.49 0.47 12.32
CA GLY A 145 -10.46 1.33 13.00
C GLY A 145 -11.41 2.02 12.03
N ILE A 146 -10.88 2.56 10.92
CA ILE A 146 -11.68 3.22 9.86
C ILE A 146 -12.75 2.26 9.31
N LEU A 147 -12.38 1.02 8.98
CA LEU A 147 -13.32 0.02 8.48
C LEU A 147 -14.36 -0.36 9.54
N SER A 148 -13.96 -0.46 10.80
CA SER A 148 -14.87 -0.81 11.91
C SER A 148 -15.94 0.26 12.12
N TRP A 149 -15.54 1.53 12.15
CA TRP A 149 -16.45 2.66 12.26
C TRP A 149 -17.25 2.94 10.99
N ALA A 150 -16.79 2.49 9.82
CA ALA A 150 -17.55 2.61 8.58
C ALA A 150 -18.71 1.60 8.48
N VAL A 151 -18.72 0.56 9.33
CA VAL A 151 -19.77 -0.46 9.36
C VAL A 151 -20.85 -0.15 10.40
N VAL A 152 -20.48 0.50 11.50
CA VAL A 152 -21.35 0.83 12.65
C VAL A 152 -22.03 2.19 12.43
#